data_AF-A0A8S3FEI0-F1
#
_entry.id   AF-A0A8S3FEI0-F1
#
_cell.length_a   1.000
_cell.length_b   1.000
_cell.length_c   1.000
_cell.angle_alpha   90.00
_cell.angle_beta   90.00
_cell.angle_gamma   90.00
#
_symmetry.space_group_name_H-M   'P 1'
#
loop_
_entity.id
_entity.type
_entity.pdbx_description
1 polymer ?
#
loop_
_entity_poly.entity_id
_entity_poly.type
_entity_poly.pdbx_seq_one_letter_code
_entity_poly.pdbx_strand_id
1 'polypeptide(L)'
;MMQTVSALRYLNNGIKPPVIHFDLKPANILLGSGTSSGEIKITDFGLSKQMCEDTYDPEHGMDLTSQGAGTYWYLPPEVFVQGPNPPKISSKVDVWSLGCIFFQCLYGRKPYGHNQSQAAILENQTILKAKEIEFPAKPIVSDGAKV
;
A
#
# COMPACT_ATOMS: atom_id res chain seq x y z
N MET A 1 8.50 7.92 -6.68
CA MET A 1 7.58 6.88 -7.21
C MET A 1 8.27 5.84 -8.08
N MET A 2 8.97 6.22 -9.17
CA MET A 2 9.63 5.23 -10.05
C MET A 2 10.57 4.27 -9.32
N GLN A 3 11.40 4.78 -8.39
CA GLN A 3 12.28 3.93 -7.58
C GLN A 3 11.49 2.94 -6.70
N THR A 4 10.36 3.36 -6.12
CA THR A 4 9.47 2.49 -5.34
C THR A 4 8.87 1.38 -6.22
N VAL A 5 8.43 1.70 -7.45
CA VAL A 5 7.97 0.70 -8.43
C VAL A 5 9.08 -0.28 -8.76
N SER A 6 10.32 0.19 -8.95
CA SER A 6 11.47 -0.68 -9.21
C SER A 6 11.73 -1.65 -8.05
N ALA A 7 11.61 -1.18 -6.80
CA ALA A 7 11.73 -2.03 -5.62
C ALA A 7 10.60 -3.06 -5.53
N LEU A 8 9.34 -2.68 -5.78
CA LEU A 8 8.22 -3.62 -5.83
C LEU A 8 8.38 -4.66 -6.96
N ARG A 9 8.89 -4.26 -8.12
CA ARG A 9 9.23 -5.18 -9.21
C ARG A 9 10.31 -6.17 -8.77
N TYR A 10 11.31 -5.73 -8.02
CA TYR A 10 12.33 -6.62 -7.47
C TYR A 10 11.74 -7.63 -6.47
N LEU A 11 10.84 -7.20 -5.57
CA LEU A 11 10.17 -8.11 -4.64
C LEU A 11 9.29 -9.15 -5.33
N ASN A 12 8.66 -8.79 -6.45
CA ASN A 12 7.74 -9.67 -7.17
C ASN A 12 8.46 -10.60 -8.17
N ASN A 13 9.47 -10.09 -8.88
CA ASN A 13 10.09 -10.81 -10.01
C ASN A 13 11.59 -11.07 -9.84
N GLY A 14 12.24 -10.37 -8.90
CA GLY A 14 13.70 -10.40 -8.71
C GLY A 14 14.17 -11.35 -7.62
N ILE A 15 13.26 -11.84 -6.76
CA ILE A 15 13.57 -12.76 -5.66
C ILE A 15 12.64 -13.98 -5.68
N LYS A 16 13.10 -15.06 -5.04
CA LYS A 16 12.35 -16.31 -4.87
C LYS A 16 12.36 -16.76 -3.40
N PRO A 17 11.19 -17.05 -2.81
CA PRO A 17 9.85 -16.82 -3.36
C PRO A 17 9.57 -15.30 -3.52
N PRO A 18 8.67 -14.90 -4.44
CA PRO A 18 8.18 -13.52 -4.52
C PRO A 18 7.58 -13.05 -3.19
N VAL A 19 7.66 -11.75 -2.91
CA VAL A 19 7.22 -11.15 -1.65
C VAL A 19 6.19 -10.04 -1.88
N ILE A 20 5.12 -10.07 -1.10
CA ILE A 20 4.20 -8.95 -0.88
C ILE A 20 4.69 -8.20 0.37
N HIS A 21 4.93 -6.90 0.28
CA HIS A 21 5.38 -6.11 1.43
C HIS A 21 4.27 -5.98 2.49
N PHE A 22 3.02 -5.77 2.04
CA PHE A 22 1.77 -5.72 2.82
C PHE A 22 1.61 -4.53 3.79
N ASP A 23 2.69 -3.86 4.21
CA ASP A 23 2.62 -2.63 5.01
C ASP A 23 3.40 -1.47 4.36
N LEU A 24 3.26 -1.31 3.04
CA LEU A 24 3.86 -0.18 2.34
C LEU A 24 3.13 1.11 2.71
N LYS A 25 3.87 2.05 3.30
CA LYS A 25 3.39 3.37 3.75
C LYS A 25 4.54 4.38 3.71
N PRO A 26 4.28 5.70 3.78
CA PRO A 26 5.35 6.70 3.68
C PRO A 26 6.48 6.51 4.70
N ALA A 27 6.15 6.11 5.92
CA ALA A 27 7.14 5.85 6.98
C ALA A 27 8.12 4.70 6.66
N ASN A 28 7.73 3.80 5.76
CA ASN A 28 8.52 2.64 5.34
C ASN A 28 9.28 2.90 4.02
N ILE A 29 9.29 4.15 3.54
CA ILE A 29 10.08 4.60 2.38
C ILE A 29 11.09 5.63 2.88
N LEU A 30 12.34 5.20 3.07
CA LEU A 30 13.42 6.03 3.56
C LEU A 30 14.02 6.86 2.42
N LEU A 31 14.27 8.14 2.67
CA LEU A 31 14.97 9.04 1.74
C LEU A 31 16.45 9.08 2.10
N GLY A 32 17.31 8.47 1.26
CA GLY A 32 18.72 8.23 1.59
C GLY A 32 19.54 9.49 1.81
N SER A 33 19.28 10.55 1.06
CA SER A 33 19.95 11.86 1.18
C SER A 33 19.16 12.86 2.02
N GLY A 34 18.03 12.46 2.62
CA GLY A 34 17.09 13.39 3.27
C GLY A 34 16.36 14.34 2.31
N THR A 35 16.59 14.22 1.00
CA THR A 35 15.91 15.02 -0.04
C THR A 35 14.91 14.17 -0.82
N SER A 36 13.88 14.81 -1.38
CA SER A 36 12.85 14.17 -2.22
C SER A 36 13.37 13.74 -3.61
N SER A 37 14.53 14.23 -4.03
CA SER A 37 15.18 13.93 -5.32
C SER A 37 16.24 12.83 -5.26
N GLY A 38 16.54 12.31 -4.06
CA GLY A 38 17.59 11.30 -3.85
C GLY A 38 17.13 9.85 -4.02
N GLU A 39 18.02 8.93 -3.65
CA GLU A 39 17.69 7.51 -3.56
C GLU A 39 16.63 7.25 -2.49
N ILE A 40 15.76 6.28 -2.74
CA ILE A 40 14.85 5.73 -1.73
C ILE A 40 15.19 4.30 -1.39
N LYS A 41 14.83 3.87 -0.18
CA LYS A 41 14.88 2.46 0.24
C LYS A 41 13.57 2.07 0.91
N ILE A 42 13.04 0.90 0.59
CA ILE A 42 11.89 0.31 1.28
C ILE A 42 12.41 -0.47 2.50
N THR A 43 11.72 -0.38 3.63
CA THR A 43 12.06 -1.05 4.89
C THR A 43 10.82 -1.64 5.56
N ASP A 44 11.03 -2.38 6.66
CA ASP A 44 9.98 -2.97 7.52
C ASP A 44 9.14 -4.07 6.87
N PHE A 45 9.74 -5.25 6.77
CA PHE A 45 9.12 -6.46 6.23
C PHE A 45 8.38 -7.29 7.30
N GLY A 46 8.06 -6.70 8.47
CA GLY A 46 7.47 -7.44 9.60
C GLY A 46 6.10 -8.06 9.32
N LEU A 47 5.36 -7.51 8.35
CA LEU A 47 4.05 -8.02 7.91
C LEU A 47 4.07 -8.68 6.52
N SER A 48 5.25 -8.79 5.91
CA SER A 48 5.39 -9.30 4.55
C SER A 48 4.93 -10.74 4.40
N LYS A 49 4.46 -11.08 3.21
CA LYS A 49 3.98 -12.42 2.84
C LYS A 49 4.83 -12.96 1.71
N GLN A 50 5.27 -14.21 1.86
CA GLN A 50 5.94 -14.94 0.79
C GLN A 50 4.88 -15.67 -0.05
N MET A 51 4.97 -15.52 -1.37
CA MET A 51 4.12 -16.21 -2.33
C MET A 51 4.78 -17.55 -2.72
N CYS A 52 4.73 -18.52 -1.82
CA CYS A 52 5.29 -19.85 -2.02
C CYS A 52 4.34 -20.72 -2.86
N GLU A 53 4.88 -21.71 -3.59
CA GLU A 53 4.11 -22.56 -4.52
C GLU A 53 2.96 -23.33 -3.85
N ASP A 54 3.09 -23.63 -2.55
CA ASP A 54 2.11 -24.37 -1.76
C ASP A 54 0.98 -23.49 -1.20
N THR A 55 1.16 -22.17 -1.17
CA THR A 55 0.27 -21.22 -0.50
C THR A 55 -0.27 -20.13 -1.42
N TYR A 56 0.30 -19.96 -2.62
CA TYR A 56 -0.08 -18.94 -3.59
C TYR A 56 -0.51 -19.55 -4.92
N ASP A 57 -1.72 -19.21 -5.36
CA ASP A 57 -2.24 -19.53 -6.69
C ASP A 57 -2.14 -18.28 -7.60
N PRO A 58 -1.60 -18.37 -8.83
CA PRO A 58 -1.47 -17.22 -9.72
C PRO A 58 -2.81 -16.59 -10.16
N GLU A 59 -3.90 -17.37 -10.21
CA GLU A 59 -5.23 -16.90 -10.62
C GLU A 59 -6.02 -16.36 -9.42
N HIS A 60 -5.92 -17.02 -8.28
CA HIS A 60 -6.75 -16.76 -7.10
C HIS A 60 -6.02 -16.05 -5.95
N GLY A 61 -4.69 -15.97 -5.97
CA GLY A 61 -3.87 -15.41 -4.89
C GLY A 61 -3.65 -16.36 -3.72
N MET A 62 -3.30 -15.80 -2.56
CA MET A 62 -3.11 -16.52 -1.29
C MET A 62 -4.08 -16.05 -0.22
N ASP A 63 -4.33 -16.87 0.80
CA ASP A 63 -5.13 -16.46 1.95
C ASP A 63 -4.41 -15.41 2.81
N LEU A 64 -5.14 -14.38 3.20
CA LEU A 64 -4.66 -13.42 4.18
C LEU A 64 -4.66 -14.04 5.59
N THR A 65 -3.47 -14.34 6.09
CA THR A 65 -3.27 -15.01 7.39
C THR A 65 -3.35 -14.09 8.62
N SER A 66 -3.27 -12.77 8.42
CA SER A 66 -3.21 -11.77 9.50
C SER A 66 -4.20 -10.63 9.25
N GLN A 67 -5.48 -10.97 9.10
CA GLN A 67 -6.53 -9.98 8.90
C GLN A 67 -6.61 -9.03 10.10
N GLY A 68 -6.73 -7.73 9.81
CA GLY A 68 -6.72 -6.68 10.84
C GLY A 68 -5.34 -6.10 11.16
N ALA A 69 -4.25 -6.70 10.67
CA ALA A 69 -2.92 -6.10 10.72
C ALA A 69 -2.69 -5.09 9.58
N GLY A 70 -1.64 -4.28 9.71
CA GLY A 70 -1.23 -3.28 8.70
C GLY A 70 -1.86 -1.91 8.92
N THR A 71 -1.50 -0.97 8.04
CA THR A 71 -1.90 0.43 8.14
C THR A 71 -3.09 0.73 7.20
N TYR A 72 -4.31 0.86 7.75
CA TYR A 72 -5.57 0.69 7.01
C TYR A 72 -5.77 1.64 5.83
N TRP A 73 -5.24 2.86 5.89
CA TRP A 73 -5.33 3.82 4.78
C TRP A 73 -4.62 3.39 3.49
N TYR A 74 -3.68 2.45 3.58
CA TYR A 74 -2.89 1.98 2.45
C TYR A 74 -3.21 0.53 2.07
N LEU A 75 -4.21 -0.09 2.71
CA LEU A 75 -4.67 -1.44 2.38
C LEU A 75 -5.85 -1.37 1.40
N PRO A 76 -5.97 -2.32 0.46
CA PRO A 76 -7.04 -2.34 -0.52
C PRO A 76 -8.35 -2.93 0.04
N PRO A 77 -9.50 -2.72 -0.63
CA PRO A 77 -10.81 -3.15 -0.14
C PRO A 77 -10.92 -4.63 0.19
N GLU A 78 -10.33 -5.52 -0.62
CA GLU A 78 -10.42 -6.97 -0.43
C GLU A 78 -9.94 -7.43 0.94
N VAL A 79 -8.94 -6.75 1.52
CA VAL A 79 -8.36 -7.08 2.84
C VAL A 79 -9.38 -6.91 3.98
N PHE A 80 -10.41 -6.08 3.79
CA PHE A 80 -11.43 -5.78 4.78
C PHE A 80 -12.69 -6.64 4.65
N VAL A 81 -12.79 -7.49 3.62
CA VAL A 81 -13.95 -8.36 3.44
C VAL A 81 -14.03 -9.36 4.59
N GLN A 82 -15.19 -9.43 5.23
CA GLN A 82 -15.49 -10.40 6.27
C GLN A 82 -16.34 -11.53 5.69
N GLY A 83 -16.04 -12.77 6.09
CA GLY A 83 -16.75 -13.94 5.61
C GLY A 83 -16.25 -15.22 6.25
N PRO A 84 -16.83 -16.38 5.87
CA PRO A 84 -16.40 -17.68 6.39
C PRO A 84 -14.99 -18.08 5.94
N ASN A 85 -14.50 -17.48 4.85
CA ASN A 85 -13.17 -17.73 4.30
C ASN A 85 -12.32 -16.45 4.41
N PRO A 86 -10.98 -16.59 4.58
CA PRO A 86 -10.07 -15.45 4.55
C PRO A 86 -10.12 -14.72 3.20
N PRO A 87 -9.86 -13.39 3.18
CA PRO A 87 -9.62 -12.69 1.94
C PRO A 87 -8.47 -13.28 1.13
N LYS A 88 -8.60 -13.28 -0.19
CA LYS A 88 -7.51 -13.60 -1.10
C LYS A 88 -6.72 -12.34 -1.46
N ILE A 89 -5.40 -12.42 -1.37
CA ILE A 89 -4.49 -11.31 -1.67
C ILE A 89 -3.39 -11.72 -2.66
N SER A 90 -2.82 -10.72 -3.32
CA SER A 90 -1.66 -10.86 -4.22
C SER A 90 -0.79 -9.61 -4.13
N SER A 91 0.29 -9.54 -4.92
CA SER A 91 1.13 -8.35 -5.08
C SER A 91 0.35 -7.06 -5.43
N LYS A 92 -0.90 -7.17 -5.90
CA LYS A 92 -1.81 -6.03 -6.13
C LYS A 92 -2.08 -5.20 -4.87
N VAL A 93 -1.92 -5.79 -3.67
CA VAL A 93 -2.00 -5.04 -2.40
C VAL A 93 -1.00 -3.90 -2.38
N ASP A 94 0.26 -4.15 -2.73
CA ASP A 94 1.32 -3.12 -2.71
C ASP A 94 1.11 -2.07 -3.82
N VAL A 95 0.44 -2.44 -4.92
CA VAL A 95 0.06 -1.51 -6.00
C VAL A 95 -0.97 -0.49 -5.49
N TRP A 96 -1.98 -0.95 -4.73
CA TRP A 96 -2.94 -0.06 -4.08
C TRP A 96 -2.25 0.86 -3.08
N SER A 97 -1.40 0.31 -2.21
CA SER A 97 -0.63 1.09 -1.23
C SER A 97 0.17 2.21 -1.91
N LEU A 98 0.88 1.88 -3.00
CA LEU A 98 1.65 2.86 -3.77
C LEU A 98 0.76 3.95 -4.38
N GLY A 99 -0.44 3.60 -4.87
CA GLY A 99 -1.41 4.58 -5.36
C GLY A 99 -1.84 5.57 -4.27
N CYS A 100 -2.16 5.06 -3.07
CA CYS A 100 -2.48 5.91 -1.92
C CYS A 100 -1.33 6.81 -1.50
N ILE A 101 -0.10 6.29 -1.47
CA ILE A 101 1.12 7.06 -1.15
C ILE A 101 1.34 8.16 -2.19
N PHE A 102 1.21 7.83 -3.48
CA PHE A 102 1.39 8.81 -4.54
C PHE A 102 0.37 9.95 -4.46
N PHE A 103 -0.91 9.61 -4.25
CA PHE A 103 -1.96 10.59 -4.00
C PHE A 103 -1.58 11.50 -2.81
N GLN A 104 -1.15 10.91 -1.70
CA GLN A 104 -0.78 11.67 -0.51
C GLN A 104 0.41 12.60 -0.75
N CYS A 105 1.43 12.17 -1.50
CA CYS A 105 2.55 13.02 -1.86
C CYS A 105 2.13 14.23 -2.69
N LEU A 106 1.14 14.08 -3.58
CA LEU A 106 0.65 15.17 -4.43
C LEU A 106 -0.28 16.14 -3.70
N TYR A 107 -1.17 15.61 -2.87
CA TYR A 107 -2.28 16.37 -2.32
C TYR A 107 -2.16 16.67 -0.82
N GLY A 108 -1.13 16.14 -0.15
CA GLY A 108 -0.93 16.30 1.30
C GLY A 108 -1.96 15.59 2.18
N ARG A 109 -2.95 14.91 1.58
CA ARG A 109 -4.01 14.16 2.27
C ARG A 109 -4.13 12.74 1.73
N LYS A 110 -4.65 11.83 2.56
CA LYS A 110 -4.88 10.43 2.17
C LYS A 110 -6.14 10.37 1.30
N PRO A 111 -6.21 9.54 0.24
CA PRO A 111 -7.36 9.53 -0.67
C PRO A 111 -8.65 9.08 0.03
N TYR A 112 -8.53 8.20 1.03
CA TYR A 112 -9.63 7.68 1.82
C TYR A 112 -9.33 7.87 3.31
N GLY A 113 -10.37 8.12 4.12
CA GLY A 113 -10.27 8.14 5.58
C GLY A 113 -9.26 9.15 6.17
N HIS A 114 -8.93 10.24 5.49
CA HIS A 114 -7.82 11.14 5.89
C HIS A 114 -7.83 11.56 7.36
N ASN A 115 -9.02 11.91 7.88
CA ASN A 115 -9.27 12.38 9.25
C ASN A 115 -9.96 11.33 10.13
N GLN A 116 -9.96 10.07 9.72
CA GLN A 116 -10.55 8.96 10.48
C GLN A 116 -9.45 8.19 11.20
N SER A 117 -9.72 7.65 12.38
CA SER A 117 -8.87 6.62 13.00
C SER A 117 -9.01 5.28 12.26
N GLN A 118 -8.09 4.33 12.49
CA GLN A 118 -8.25 2.97 11.94
C GLN A 118 -9.55 2.30 12.40
N ALA A 119 -9.94 2.51 13.66
CA ALA A 119 -11.22 2.01 14.19
C ALA A 119 -12.40 2.60 13.41
N ALA A 120 -12.40 3.91 13.16
CA ALA A 120 -13.45 4.56 12.39
C ALA A 120 -13.46 4.12 10.91
N ILE A 121 -12.29 3.82 10.31
CA ILE A 121 -12.21 3.25 8.95
C ILE A 121 -12.89 1.89 8.89
N LEU A 122 -12.63 1.04 9.89
CA LEU A 122 -13.20 -0.30 9.95
C LEU A 122 -14.70 -0.25 10.20
N GLU A 123 -15.14 0.50 11.21
CA GLU A 123 -16.54 0.65 11.59
C GLU A 123 -17.39 1.23 10.45
N ASN A 124 -16.92 2.30 9.80
CA ASN A 124 -17.64 2.93 8.70
C ASN A 124 -17.50 2.17 7.37
N GLN A 125 -16.64 1.15 7.32
CA GLN A 125 -16.27 0.42 6.12
C GLN A 125 -15.73 1.35 5.02
N THR A 126 -14.94 2.37 5.41
CA THR A 126 -14.53 3.46 4.52
C THR A 126 -13.80 2.95 3.27
N ILE A 127 -12.86 2.01 3.44
CA ILE A 127 -12.11 1.45 2.31
C ILE A 127 -12.98 0.52 1.46
N LEU A 128 -13.83 -0.30 2.07
CA LEU A 128 -14.76 -1.18 1.33
C LEU A 128 -15.74 -0.42 0.45
N LYS A 129 -16.16 0.78 0.89
CA LYS A 129 -17.10 1.65 0.17
C LYS A 129 -16.41 2.62 -0.79
N ALA A 130 -15.07 2.59 -0.89
CA ALA A 130 -14.29 3.47 -1.75
C ALA A 130 -14.49 3.12 -3.24
N LYS A 131 -15.51 3.72 -3.87
CA LYS A 131 -15.80 3.55 -5.31
C LYS A 131 -15.26 4.67 -6.18
N GLU A 132 -15.07 5.85 -5.59
CA GLU A 132 -14.64 7.07 -6.30
C GLU A 132 -13.58 7.80 -5.48
N ILE A 133 -12.73 8.56 -6.17
CA ILE A 133 -11.69 9.39 -5.58
C ILE A 133 -12.02 10.85 -5.86
N GLU A 134 -12.06 11.65 -4.79
CA GLU A 134 -12.20 13.11 -4.91
C GLU A 134 -10.81 13.77 -4.98
N PHE A 135 -10.42 14.18 -6.18
CA PHE A 135 -9.18 14.90 -6.43
C PHE A 135 -9.33 16.38 -6.08
N PRO A 136 -8.49 16.93 -5.18
CA PRO A 136 -8.44 18.37 -4.95
C PRO A 136 -8.13 19.14 -6.23
N ALA A 137 -8.75 20.31 -6.39
CA ALA A 137 -8.66 21.14 -7.60
C ALA A 137 -7.22 21.51 -7.99
N LYS A 138 -6.31 21.67 -7.02
CA LYS A 138 -4.87 21.79 -7.26
C LYS A 138 -4.06 21.07 -6.17
N PRO A 139 -3.01 20.32 -6.54
CA PRO A 139 -2.02 19.85 -5.58
C PRO A 139 -1.28 21.05 -4.97
N ILE A 140 -1.02 21.00 -3.66
CA ILE A 140 -0.15 21.98 -3.00
C ILE A 140 1.28 21.56 -3.32
N VAL A 141 1.92 22.26 -4.27
CA VAL A 141 3.31 21.99 -4.66
C VAL A 141 4.23 22.71 -3.68
N SER A 142 4.99 21.95 -2.90
CA SER A 142 6.04 22.50 -2.04
C SER A 142 7.13 23.16 -2.88
N ASP A 143 7.84 24.15 -2.34
CA ASP A 143 8.87 24.87 -3.10
C ASP A 143 9.99 23.95 -3.60
N GLY A 144 10.35 22.92 -2.84
CA GLY A 144 11.33 21.91 -3.29
C GLY A 144 10.85 20.97 -4.40
N ALA A 145 9.57 21.02 -4.78
CA ALA A 145 8.99 20.27 -5.90
C ALA A 145 8.76 21.16 -7.14
N LYS A 146 8.92 22.48 -7.02
CA LYS A 146 8.93 23.40 -8.16
C LYS A 146 10.34 23.36 -8.75
N VAL A 147 10.49 22.72 -9.90
CA VAL A 147 11.75 22.66 -10.66
C VAL A 147 12.01 24.01 -11.32
#